data_AF-A0A1Y0EII4-F1
#
_entry.id   AF-A0A1Y0EII4-F1
#
_cell.length_a   1.000
_cell.length_b   1.000
_cell.length_c   1.000
_cell.angle_alpha   90.00
_cell.angle_beta   90.00
_cell.angle_gamma   90.00
#
_symmetry.space_group_name_H-M   'P 1'
#
loop_
_entity.id
_entity.type
_entity.pdbx_description
1 polymer ?
#
loop_
_entity_poly.entity_id
_entity_poly.type
_entity_poly.pdbx_seq_one_letter_code
_entity_poly.pdbx_strand_id
1 'polypeptide(L)'
;MPDYTEDWHPGSFTKNFGWGKDGRGLAELHQAIRVGFGDAKNDVPRDGFRERLEAQGINFYIPANFFLFNYSNDTGDWIAFDELVFQAVSFEHSAHFDRLALFAFNLSLVGSWQGARHFQRRPALWSNRYIVERLAQTHKWDVTKVNANDIQSFLDGDERYKAQTSRKLSTNLSFLYQIGGLRSVVADTIERWWMNASFLAADRLCHLRYARRLTISSIREALDEFDFTPLAGGKNVEKSYALGRLLEMYVSVGGPARFTRSIEAISTGKTNDPRPYGLVDKKLPRAPKSLPAGVVNTMEWLDASYELLDHDELRAFDVDLFVREASVRALSNIRERGIKPTMSSSDLMSLMRG
;
A
#
# COMPACT_ATOMS: atom_id res chain seq x y z
N MET A 1 -15.40 16.51 -10.21
CA MET A 1 -14.95 15.54 -11.23
C MET A 1 -15.69 15.81 -12.54
N PRO A 2 -15.14 15.52 -13.74
CA PRO A 2 -15.99 15.46 -14.92
C PRO A 2 -17.03 14.35 -14.69
N ASP A 3 -18.27 14.68 -15.03
CA ASP A 3 -19.50 13.97 -14.72
C ASP A 3 -19.64 12.66 -15.51
N TYR A 4 -18.76 11.70 -15.23
CA TYR A 4 -18.88 10.35 -15.75
C TYR A 4 -19.77 9.56 -14.80
N THR A 5 -20.86 9.01 -15.32
CA THR A 5 -21.66 8.00 -14.64
C THR A 5 -20.72 6.90 -14.12
N GLU A 6 -20.76 6.61 -12.81
CA GLU A 6 -19.97 5.55 -12.19
C GLU A 6 -20.47 4.17 -12.64
N ASP A 7 -20.22 3.79 -13.89
CA ASP A 7 -20.60 2.47 -14.40
C ASP A 7 -19.61 1.40 -13.94
N TRP A 8 -20.12 0.39 -13.24
CA TRP A 8 -19.34 -0.72 -12.70
C TRP A 8 -19.38 -1.92 -13.62
N HIS A 9 -18.33 -2.08 -14.41
CA HIS A 9 -18.15 -3.26 -15.23
C HIS A 9 -17.25 -4.29 -14.52
N PRO A 10 -17.69 -5.55 -14.35
CA PRO A 10 -16.83 -6.60 -13.76
C PRO A 10 -15.60 -6.93 -14.61
N GLY A 11 -15.60 -6.52 -15.89
CA GLY A 11 -14.46 -6.64 -16.78
C GLY A 11 -13.93 -8.07 -16.92
N SER A 12 -12.61 -8.19 -17.10
CA SER A 12 -11.93 -9.47 -17.25
C SER A 12 -11.73 -10.23 -15.93
N PHE A 13 -12.05 -9.63 -14.78
CA PHE A 13 -11.86 -10.25 -13.46
C PHE A 13 -12.66 -11.56 -13.32
N THR A 14 -13.89 -11.60 -13.82
CA THR A 14 -14.72 -12.81 -13.79
C THR A 14 -14.17 -13.93 -14.68
N LYS A 15 -13.38 -13.61 -15.71
CA LYS A 15 -12.84 -14.61 -16.65
C LYS A 15 -11.45 -15.09 -16.25
N ASN A 16 -10.63 -14.18 -15.75
CA ASN A 16 -9.18 -14.39 -15.65
C ASN A 16 -8.65 -14.51 -14.22
N PHE A 17 -9.46 -14.21 -13.19
CA PHE A 17 -9.02 -14.36 -11.80
C PHE A 17 -9.15 -15.81 -11.32
N GLY A 18 -8.06 -16.36 -10.77
CA GLY A 18 -8.01 -17.75 -10.28
C GLY A 18 -6.80 -18.10 -9.41
N TRP A 19 -6.14 -17.13 -8.80
CA TRP A 19 -4.91 -17.29 -7.99
C TRP A 19 -5.16 -17.81 -6.57
N GLY A 20 -4.12 -18.20 -5.83
CA GLY A 20 -4.23 -18.46 -4.38
C GLY A 20 -4.97 -19.72 -3.94
N LYS A 21 -5.24 -20.68 -4.86
CA LYS A 21 -5.96 -21.94 -4.55
C LYS A 21 -5.27 -22.84 -3.53
N ASP A 22 -3.97 -22.65 -3.29
CA ASP A 22 -3.15 -23.47 -2.39
C ASP A 22 -2.76 -22.73 -1.09
N GLY A 23 -3.50 -21.68 -0.72
CA GLY A 23 -3.17 -20.88 0.47
C GLY A 23 -1.96 -19.95 0.31
N ARG A 24 -1.46 -19.77 -0.92
CA ARG A 24 -0.29 -18.93 -1.25
C ARG A 24 -0.60 -17.42 -1.34
N GLY A 25 -1.74 -16.97 -0.81
CA GLY A 25 -2.15 -15.57 -0.85
C GLY A 25 -2.18 -15.02 -2.28
N LEU A 26 -1.55 -13.87 -2.50
CA LEU A 26 -1.34 -13.23 -3.80
C LEU A 26 0.10 -13.40 -4.31
N ALA A 27 0.74 -14.54 -4.03
CA ALA A 27 2.08 -14.85 -4.53
C ALA A 27 2.16 -14.82 -6.06
N GLU A 28 1.10 -15.22 -6.78
CA GLU A 28 1.06 -15.12 -8.25
C GLU A 28 1.12 -13.66 -8.74
N LEU A 29 0.50 -12.71 -8.02
CA LEU A 29 0.63 -11.29 -8.33
C LEU A 29 2.05 -10.80 -8.05
N HIS A 30 2.60 -11.16 -6.90
CA HIS A 30 3.98 -10.82 -6.52
C HIS A 30 4.97 -11.28 -7.59
N GLN A 31 4.85 -12.54 -8.02
CA GLN A 31 5.66 -13.11 -9.09
C GLN A 31 5.43 -12.41 -10.43
N ALA A 32 4.19 -12.12 -10.80
CA ALA A 32 3.89 -11.42 -12.05
C ALA A 32 4.56 -10.03 -12.08
N ILE A 33 4.52 -9.29 -10.97
CA ILE A 33 5.19 -7.99 -10.88
C ILE A 33 6.71 -8.15 -11.01
N ARG A 34 7.30 -9.11 -10.31
CA ARG A 34 8.75 -9.38 -10.38
C ARG A 34 9.22 -9.75 -11.77
N VAL A 35 8.49 -10.62 -12.47
CA VAL A 35 8.79 -11.01 -13.85
C VAL A 35 8.62 -9.82 -14.78
N GLY A 36 7.53 -9.07 -14.62
CA GLY A 36 7.18 -7.96 -15.49
C GLY A 36 8.10 -6.74 -15.34
N PHE A 37 8.66 -6.48 -14.15
CA PHE A 37 9.66 -5.42 -13.94
C PHE A 37 11.10 -5.92 -14.07
N GLY A 38 11.39 -7.20 -13.79
CA GLY A 38 12.75 -7.72 -13.77
C GLY A 38 13.63 -6.94 -12.79
N ASP A 39 14.80 -6.51 -13.26
CA ASP A 39 15.74 -5.70 -12.49
C ASP A 39 15.44 -4.19 -12.55
N ALA A 40 14.43 -3.77 -13.33
CA ALA A 40 14.07 -2.36 -13.45
C ALA A 40 13.62 -1.79 -12.10
N LYS A 41 14.11 -0.58 -11.77
CA LYS A 41 13.73 0.19 -10.57
C LYS A 41 12.97 1.47 -10.94
N ASN A 42 12.41 1.50 -12.14
CA ASN A 42 11.72 2.62 -12.77
C ASN A 42 10.51 2.11 -13.58
N ASP A 43 9.73 3.05 -14.11
CA ASP A 43 8.57 2.77 -14.95
C ASP A 43 8.98 1.92 -16.16
N VAL A 44 8.11 0.98 -16.56
CA VAL A 44 8.36 0.07 -17.68
C VAL A 44 7.30 0.23 -18.77
N PRO A 45 7.65 0.04 -20.06
CA PRO A 45 6.66 0.01 -21.12
C PRO A 45 5.65 -1.11 -20.87
N ARG A 46 4.36 -0.81 -21.05
CA ARG A 46 3.26 -1.75 -20.81
C ARG A 46 3.36 -2.99 -21.71
N ASP A 47 3.77 -2.82 -22.96
CA ASP A 47 3.99 -3.92 -23.89
C ASP A 47 5.19 -4.78 -23.49
N GLY A 48 6.31 -4.16 -23.08
CA GLY A 48 7.47 -4.90 -22.58
C GLY A 48 7.17 -5.68 -21.30
N PHE A 49 6.34 -5.14 -20.40
CA PHE A 49 5.83 -5.88 -19.25
C PHE A 49 5.00 -7.09 -19.71
N ARG A 50 4.09 -6.89 -20.67
CA ARG A 50 3.25 -7.95 -21.23
C ARG A 50 4.07 -9.09 -21.84
N GLU A 51 5.05 -8.77 -22.69
CA GLU A 51 5.92 -9.76 -23.35
C GLU A 51 6.65 -10.64 -22.33
N ARG A 52 7.18 -10.05 -21.26
CA ARG A 52 7.87 -10.81 -20.19
C ARG A 52 6.94 -11.77 -19.45
N LEU A 53 5.69 -11.37 -19.21
CA LEU A 53 4.70 -12.24 -18.57
C LEU A 53 4.27 -13.38 -19.51
N GLU A 54 3.99 -13.06 -20.79
CA GLU A 54 3.59 -14.06 -21.79
C GLU A 54 4.69 -15.10 -22.02
N ALA A 55 5.96 -14.69 -22.01
CA ALA A 55 7.11 -15.61 -22.10
C ALA A 55 7.17 -16.65 -20.96
N GLN A 56 6.52 -16.38 -19.81
CA GLN A 56 6.41 -17.31 -18.69
C GLN A 56 5.01 -17.91 -18.53
N GLY A 57 4.11 -17.69 -19.50
CA GLY A 57 2.73 -18.16 -19.42
C GLY A 57 1.90 -17.49 -18.31
N ILE A 58 2.31 -16.31 -17.84
CA ILE A 58 1.64 -15.55 -16.78
C ILE A 58 0.55 -14.65 -17.39
N ASN A 59 -0.63 -14.62 -16.77
CA ASN A 59 -1.73 -13.76 -17.22
C ASN A 59 -1.40 -12.28 -16.98
N PHE A 60 -1.29 -11.51 -18.07
CA PHE A 60 -1.06 -10.06 -18.04
C PHE A 60 -2.24 -9.24 -17.52
N TYR A 61 -3.47 -9.63 -17.87
CA TYR A 61 -4.65 -8.78 -17.70
C TYR A 61 -5.02 -8.54 -16.25
N ILE A 62 -4.87 -9.53 -15.36
CA ILE A 62 -5.22 -9.32 -13.94
C ILE A 62 -4.24 -8.35 -13.26
N PRO A 63 -2.90 -8.57 -13.26
CA PRO A 63 -1.96 -7.62 -12.66
C PRO A 63 -2.11 -6.21 -13.24
N ALA A 64 -2.05 -6.11 -14.56
CA ALA A 64 -1.95 -4.81 -15.24
C ALA A 64 -3.24 -4.00 -15.21
N ASN A 65 -4.42 -4.65 -15.18
CA ASN A 65 -5.69 -3.94 -15.22
C ASN A 65 -6.33 -3.77 -13.84
N PHE A 66 -5.96 -4.50 -12.80
CA PHE A 66 -6.63 -4.41 -11.50
C PHE A 66 -5.74 -3.97 -10.35
N PHE A 67 -4.43 -4.11 -10.49
CA PHE A 67 -3.49 -3.83 -9.41
C PHE A 67 -2.52 -2.71 -9.77
N LEU A 68 -1.93 -2.73 -10.97
CA LEU A 68 -0.86 -1.81 -11.35
C LEU A 68 -1.37 -0.49 -11.91
N PHE A 69 -0.59 0.57 -11.71
CA PHE A 69 -0.91 1.90 -12.22
C PHE A 69 -0.34 2.12 -13.61
N ASN A 70 -1.19 2.52 -14.54
CA ASN A 70 -0.89 2.72 -15.95
C ASN A 70 -1.05 4.19 -16.34
N TYR A 71 -0.19 4.67 -17.22
CA TYR A 71 -0.32 6.01 -17.81
C TYR A 71 0.19 6.01 -19.24
N SER A 72 -0.28 6.97 -20.03
CA SER A 72 0.24 7.24 -21.37
C SER A 72 0.97 8.58 -21.38
N ASN A 73 2.02 8.66 -22.19
CA ASN A 73 2.70 9.91 -22.55
C ASN A 73 3.08 9.87 -24.04
N ASP A 74 3.84 10.86 -24.51
CA ASP A 74 4.24 10.97 -25.91
C ASP A 74 5.07 9.78 -26.42
N THR A 75 5.67 8.98 -25.52
CA THR A 75 6.51 7.83 -25.87
C THR A 75 5.78 6.48 -25.77
N GLY A 76 4.52 6.47 -25.34
CA GLY A 76 3.67 5.28 -25.34
C GLY A 76 2.94 5.03 -24.02
N ASP A 77 2.54 3.77 -23.81
CA ASP A 77 1.87 3.29 -22.61
C ASP A 77 2.86 2.67 -21.62
N TRP A 78 2.74 3.05 -20.36
CA TRP A 78 3.67 2.72 -19.29
C TRP A 78 2.96 2.17 -18.07
N ILE A 79 3.69 1.37 -17.29
CA ILE A 79 3.31 0.93 -15.95
C ILE A 79 4.27 1.59 -14.96
N ALA A 80 3.71 2.33 -14.01
CA ALA A 80 4.50 3.08 -13.03
C ALA A 80 5.15 2.15 -11.99
N PHE A 81 6.37 2.50 -11.58
CA PHE A 81 7.05 1.93 -10.45
C PHE A 81 6.57 2.62 -9.17
N ASP A 82 5.39 2.22 -8.69
CA ASP A 82 4.78 2.73 -7.45
C ASP A 82 5.15 1.89 -6.22
N GLU A 83 4.64 2.24 -5.05
CA GLU A 83 4.90 1.51 -3.81
C GLU A 83 4.55 0.01 -3.88
N LEU A 84 3.52 -0.41 -4.63
CA LEU A 84 3.17 -1.83 -4.74
C LEU A 84 4.27 -2.59 -5.51
N VAL A 85 4.74 -1.99 -6.60
CA VAL A 85 5.85 -2.54 -7.39
C VAL A 85 7.11 -2.61 -6.56
N PHE A 86 7.46 -1.51 -5.88
CA PHE A 86 8.63 -1.46 -5.00
C PHE A 86 8.63 -2.58 -3.96
N GLN A 87 7.49 -2.82 -3.29
CA GLN A 87 7.38 -3.91 -2.32
C GLN A 87 7.60 -5.28 -2.97
N ALA A 88 7.03 -5.54 -4.15
CA ALA A 88 7.19 -6.82 -4.84
C ALA A 88 8.63 -7.09 -5.29
N VAL A 89 9.30 -6.07 -5.85
CA VAL A 89 10.64 -6.26 -6.43
C VAL A 89 11.76 -6.19 -5.40
N SER A 90 11.49 -5.68 -4.19
CA SER A 90 12.52 -5.47 -3.17
C SER A 90 12.42 -6.40 -1.97
N PHE A 91 11.29 -7.09 -1.80
CA PHE A 91 11.06 -8.01 -0.69
C PHE A 91 10.48 -9.35 -1.17
N GLU A 92 10.64 -10.37 -0.33
CA GLU A 92 9.96 -11.66 -0.49
C GLU A 92 8.44 -11.49 -0.34
N HIS A 93 7.67 -12.43 -0.90
CA HIS A 93 6.22 -12.45 -0.73
C HIS A 93 5.86 -12.60 0.76
N SER A 94 4.83 -11.88 1.20
CA SER A 94 4.38 -11.89 2.59
C SER A 94 2.91 -11.50 2.71
N ALA A 95 2.31 -11.78 3.87
CA ALA A 95 0.95 -11.34 4.18
C ALA A 95 0.79 -9.81 4.15
N HIS A 96 1.86 -9.04 4.41
CA HIS A 96 1.83 -7.58 4.26
C HIS A 96 1.72 -7.16 2.79
N PHE A 97 2.38 -7.88 1.89
CA PHE A 97 2.22 -7.66 0.45
C PHE A 97 0.79 -8.00 0.02
N ASP A 98 0.21 -9.10 0.50
CA ASP A 98 -1.17 -9.50 0.17
C ASP A 98 -2.18 -8.42 0.58
N ARG A 99 -2.04 -7.85 1.77
CA ARG A 99 -2.89 -6.75 2.26
C ARG A 99 -2.69 -5.47 1.47
N LEU A 100 -1.45 -5.14 1.10
CA LEU A 100 -1.16 -3.98 0.25
C LEU A 100 -1.77 -4.14 -1.15
N ALA A 101 -1.66 -5.32 -1.75
CA ALA A 101 -2.25 -5.64 -3.03
C ALA A 101 -3.78 -5.61 -2.97
N LEU A 102 -4.37 -6.15 -1.90
CA LEU A 102 -5.81 -6.07 -1.66
C LEU A 102 -6.27 -4.61 -1.52
N PHE A 103 -5.51 -3.79 -0.80
CA PHE A 103 -5.77 -2.35 -0.74
C PHE A 103 -5.66 -1.70 -2.12
N ALA A 104 -4.63 -2.00 -2.92
CA ALA A 104 -4.46 -1.48 -4.28
C ALA A 104 -5.67 -1.80 -5.18
N PHE A 105 -6.18 -3.03 -5.07
CA PHE A 105 -7.39 -3.48 -5.76
C PHE A 105 -8.62 -2.68 -5.35
N ASN A 106 -8.85 -2.55 -4.04
CA ASN A 106 -9.99 -1.82 -3.49
C ASN A 106 -9.91 -0.31 -3.70
N LEU A 107 -8.70 0.26 -3.77
CA LEU A 107 -8.50 1.66 -4.16
C LEU A 107 -9.01 1.88 -5.60
N SER A 108 -8.83 0.88 -6.47
CA SER A 108 -9.31 0.90 -7.86
C SER A 108 -8.84 2.16 -8.59
N LEU A 109 -7.55 2.47 -8.47
CA LEU A 109 -6.88 3.55 -9.19
C LEU A 109 -5.76 2.94 -10.02
N VAL A 110 -6.08 2.49 -11.24
CA VAL A 110 -5.11 1.83 -12.14
C VAL A 110 -4.68 2.74 -13.29
N GLY A 111 -5.17 3.98 -13.33
CA GLY A 111 -4.83 4.94 -14.37
C GLY A 111 -5.36 4.54 -15.75
N SER A 112 -4.79 5.06 -16.83
CA SER A 112 -5.30 4.85 -18.20
C SER A 112 -4.18 4.60 -19.17
N TRP A 113 -4.48 3.89 -20.26
CA TRP A 113 -3.56 3.64 -21.36
C TRP A 113 -4.28 3.90 -22.70
N GLN A 114 -3.57 3.87 -23.82
CA GLN A 114 -4.15 4.13 -25.12
C GLN A 114 -5.23 3.09 -25.45
N GLY A 115 -6.43 3.56 -25.81
CA GLY A 115 -7.59 2.70 -26.08
C GLY A 115 -8.33 2.19 -24.83
N ALA A 116 -7.90 2.57 -23.62
CA ALA A 116 -8.67 2.30 -22.41
C ALA A 116 -10.00 3.06 -22.43
N ARG A 117 -11.09 2.37 -22.08
CA ARG A 117 -12.40 2.99 -21.84
C ARG A 117 -12.39 3.73 -20.51
N HIS A 118 -13.24 4.74 -20.36
CA HIS A 118 -13.29 5.58 -19.15
C HIS A 118 -13.41 4.76 -17.84
N PHE A 119 -14.26 3.73 -17.83
CA PHE A 119 -14.46 2.85 -16.66
C PHE A 119 -13.26 1.95 -16.33
N GLN A 120 -12.33 1.76 -17.28
CA GLN A 120 -11.12 0.95 -17.03
C GLN A 120 -10.08 1.70 -16.21
N ARG A 121 -10.27 3.01 -15.98
CA ARG A 121 -9.45 3.78 -15.03
C ARG A 121 -9.64 3.38 -13.58
N ARG A 122 -10.86 2.91 -13.26
CA ARG A 122 -11.26 2.41 -11.94
C ARG A 122 -12.02 1.07 -12.08
N PRO A 123 -11.35 0.00 -12.51
CA PRO A 123 -12.01 -1.21 -12.99
C PRO A 123 -12.60 -2.09 -11.87
N ALA A 124 -12.20 -1.85 -10.63
CA ALA A 124 -12.74 -2.48 -9.43
C ALA A 124 -13.58 -1.51 -8.59
N LEU A 125 -14.24 -0.51 -9.21
CA LEU A 125 -15.04 0.48 -8.48
C LEU A 125 -16.19 -0.17 -7.69
N TRP A 126 -16.75 -1.27 -8.19
CA TRP A 126 -17.69 -2.11 -7.45
C TRP A 126 -17.10 -2.68 -6.14
N SER A 127 -15.80 -3.04 -6.13
CA SER A 127 -15.11 -3.52 -4.92
C SER A 127 -14.85 -2.38 -3.95
N ASN A 128 -14.38 -1.24 -4.47
CA ASN A 128 -14.21 -0.01 -3.71
C ASN A 128 -15.49 0.38 -2.96
N ARG A 129 -16.60 0.43 -3.70
CA ARG A 129 -17.90 0.87 -3.19
C ARG A 129 -18.51 -0.17 -2.26
N TYR A 130 -18.28 -1.47 -2.49
CA TYR A 130 -18.60 -2.50 -1.50
C TYR A 130 -17.87 -2.26 -0.16
N ILE A 131 -16.56 -1.96 -0.18
CA ILE A 131 -15.83 -1.68 1.07
C ILE A 131 -16.38 -0.42 1.75
N VAL A 132 -16.57 0.67 1.01
CA VAL A 132 -16.98 1.96 1.58
C VAL A 132 -18.44 1.95 2.05
N GLU A 133 -19.37 1.55 1.20
CA GLU A 133 -20.81 1.66 1.43
C GLU A 133 -21.37 0.45 2.20
N ARG A 134 -20.86 -0.77 1.91
CA ARG A 134 -21.36 -2.00 2.56
C ARG A 134 -20.54 -2.34 3.81
N LEU A 135 -19.24 -2.58 3.68
CA LEU A 135 -18.44 -3.05 4.81
C LEU A 135 -18.23 -1.98 5.88
N ALA A 136 -17.75 -0.79 5.50
CA ALA A 136 -17.43 0.27 6.45
C ALA A 136 -18.69 0.95 7.01
N GLN A 137 -19.64 1.34 6.17
CA GLN A 137 -20.82 2.07 6.60
C GLN A 137 -21.92 1.17 7.20
N THR A 138 -22.27 0.06 6.54
CA THR A 138 -23.38 -0.80 6.97
C THR A 138 -22.93 -1.85 7.99
N HIS A 139 -21.88 -2.62 7.67
CA HIS A 139 -21.39 -3.69 8.54
C HIS A 139 -20.45 -3.21 9.65
N LYS A 140 -20.06 -1.92 9.64
CA LYS A 140 -19.13 -1.33 10.62
C LYS A 140 -17.82 -2.12 10.73
N TRP A 141 -17.28 -2.52 9.58
CA TRP A 141 -16.08 -3.35 9.46
C TRP A 141 -16.18 -4.76 10.05
N ASP A 142 -17.39 -5.27 10.30
CA ASP A 142 -17.61 -6.68 10.63
C ASP A 142 -17.37 -7.57 9.40
N VAL A 143 -16.13 -8.01 9.24
CA VAL A 143 -15.67 -8.89 8.14
C VAL A 143 -16.31 -10.26 8.15
N THR A 144 -16.93 -10.70 9.25
CA THR A 144 -17.61 -12.01 9.31
C THR A 144 -18.86 -12.05 8.42
N LYS A 145 -19.41 -10.87 8.10
CA LYS A 145 -20.53 -10.70 7.18
C LYS A 145 -20.13 -10.71 5.71
N VAL A 146 -18.84 -10.61 5.41
CA VAL A 146 -18.33 -10.54 4.04
C VAL A 146 -18.24 -11.95 3.46
N ASN A 147 -19.15 -12.26 2.54
CA ASN A 147 -19.15 -13.49 1.77
C ASN A 147 -19.79 -13.27 0.39
N ALA A 148 -19.70 -14.27 -0.49
CA ALA A 148 -20.23 -14.18 -1.85
C ALA A 148 -21.73 -13.82 -1.93
N ASN A 149 -22.55 -14.22 -0.95
CA ASN A 149 -23.98 -13.90 -0.96
C ASN A 149 -24.21 -12.43 -0.58
N ASP A 150 -23.50 -11.90 0.42
CA ASP A 150 -23.60 -10.48 0.79
C ASP A 150 -23.09 -9.57 -0.34
N ILE A 151 -21.95 -9.92 -0.97
CA ILE A 151 -21.41 -9.18 -2.12
C ILE A 151 -22.39 -9.21 -3.29
N GLN A 152 -22.97 -10.39 -3.58
CA GLN A 152 -24.00 -10.52 -4.62
C GLN A 152 -25.22 -9.65 -4.34
N SER A 153 -25.75 -9.68 -3.11
CA SER A 153 -26.90 -8.86 -2.72
C SER A 153 -26.61 -7.36 -2.86
N PHE A 154 -25.38 -6.92 -2.61
CA PHE A 154 -24.97 -5.53 -2.81
C PHE A 154 -24.98 -5.17 -4.31
N LEU A 155 -24.38 -6.02 -5.16
CA LEU A 155 -24.26 -5.74 -6.59
C LEU A 155 -25.59 -5.84 -7.34
N ASP A 156 -26.42 -6.84 -7.02
CA ASP A 156 -27.73 -7.04 -7.66
C ASP A 156 -28.72 -5.91 -7.34
N GLY A 157 -28.48 -5.19 -6.24
CA GLY A 157 -29.29 -4.06 -5.79
C GLY A 157 -28.84 -2.69 -6.31
N ASP A 158 -27.77 -2.60 -7.10
CA ASP A 158 -27.16 -1.32 -7.50
C ASP A 158 -27.20 -1.11 -9.02
N GLU A 159 -27.86 -0.02 -9.45
CA GLU A 159 -28.00 0.33 -10.86
C GLU A 159 -26.67 0.64 -11.55
N ARG A 160 -25.62 1.00 -10.79
CA ARG A 160 -24.26 1.21 -11.30
C ARG A 160 -23.66 -0.09 -11.83
N TYR A 161 -24.10 -1.27 -11.37
CA TYR A 161 -23.58 -2.55 -11.83
C TYR A 161 -24.06 -2.92 -13.24
N LYS A 162 -23.12 -3.00 -14.20
CA LYS A 162 -23.41 -3.21 -15.62
C LYS A 162 -22.96 -4.60 -16.10
N ALA A 163 -23.66 -5.65 -15.65
CA ALA A 163 -23.52 -7.01 -16.17
C ALA A 163 -24.78 -7.86 -15.95
N GLN A 164 -24.94 -8.94 -16.72
CA GLN A 164 -26.11 -9.83 -16.63
C GLN A 164 -26.17 -10.62 -15.32
N THR A 165 -25.02 -10.98 -14.74
CA THR A 165 -24.95 -11.73 -13.48
C THR A 165 -23.82 -11.18 -12.61
N SER A 166 -24.02 -11.20 -11.29
CA SER A 166 -23.01 -10.84 -10.29
C SER A 166 -22.36 -12.05 -9.64
N ARG A 167 -23.01 -13.24 -9.69
CA ARG A 167 -22.59 -14.43 -8.93
C ARG A 167 -21.10 -14.75 -9.04
N LYS A 168 -20.60 -14.84 -10.28
CA LYS A 168 -19.19 -15.19 -10.52
C LYS A 168 -18.24 -14.13 -9.98
N LEU A 169 -18.61 -12.85 -10.13
CA LEU A 169 -17.85 -11.74 -9.57
C LEU A 169 -17.80 -11.83 -8.05
N SER A 170 -18.94 -12.02 -7.41
CA SER A 170 -19.07 -12.11 -5.96
C SER A 170 -18.29 -13.29 -5.37
N THR A 171 -18.32 -14.45 -6.03
CA THR A 171 -17.50 -15.61 -5.63
C THR A 171 -16.01 -15.29 -5.74
N ASN A 172 -15.56 -14.73 -6.88
CA ASN A 172 -14.16 -14.36 -7.06
C ASN A 172 -13.70 -13.28 -6.07
N LEU A 173 -14.54 -12.28 -5.79
CA LEU A 173 -14.22 -11.21 -4.84
C LEU A 173 -14.16 -11.74 -3.41
N SER A 174 -15.14 -12.55 -2.99
CA SER A 174 -15.14 -13.19 -1.68
C SER A 174 -13.87 -14.02 -1.47
N PHE A 175 -13.44 -14.73 -2.52
CA PHE A 175 -12.21 -15.50 -2.48
C PHE A 175 -10.96 -14.60 -2.44
N LEU A 176 -10.91 -13.51 -3.21
CA LEU A 176 -9.85 -12.51 -3.14
C LEU A 176 -9.71 -11.91 -1.72
N TYR A 177 -10.84 -11.58 -1.07
CA TYR A 177 -10.85 -11.07 0.30
C TYR A 177 -10.35 -12.09 1.32
N GLN A 178 -10.65 -13.37 1.11
CA GLN A 178 -10.13 -14.44 1.95
C GLN A 178 -8.61 -14.57 1.81
N ILE A 179 -8.09 -14.73 0.59
CA ILE A 179 -6.66 -14.95 0.36
C ILE A 179 -5.82 -13.67 0.58
N GLY A 180 -6.40 -12.49 0.36
CA GLY A 180 -5.76 -11.20 0.60
C GLY A 180 -5.79 -10.77 2.07
N GLY A 181 -6.43 -11.55 2.95
CA GLY A 181 -6.44 -11.32 4.38
C GLY A 181 -7.26 -10.11 4.83
N LEU A 182 -8.44 -9.89 4.25
CA LEU A 182 -9.33 -8.77 4.61
C LEU A 182 -9.60 -8.69 6.13
N ARG A 183 -9.65 -9.84 6.81
CA ARG A 183 -9.83 -9.90 8.28
C ARG A 183 -8.74 -9.16 9.05
N SER A 184 -7.51 -9.12 8.52
CA SER A 184 -6.39 -8.43 9.15
C SER A 184 -6.32 -6.94 8.77
N VAL A 185 -7.11 -6.47 7.80
CA VAL A 185 -7.20 -5.05 7.44
C VAL A 185 -7.88 -4.22 8.54
N VAL A 186 -8.74 -4.87 9.34
CA VAL A 186 -9.49 -4.27 10.47
C VAL A 186 -8.67 -4.26 11.76
N ALA A 187 -7.36 -4.50 11.70
CA ALA A 187 -6.52 -4.40 12.90
C ALA A 187 -6.64 -3.01 13.53
N ASP A 188 -6.77 -2.97 14.85
CA ASP A 188 -6.82 -1.73 15.63
C ASP A 188 -5.49 -0.97 15.58
N THR A 189 -4.39 -1.70 15.40
CA THR A 189 -3.03 -1.16 15.37
C THR A 189 -2.53 -1.00 13.94
N ILE A 190 -1.57 -0.10 13.77
CA ILE A 190 -0.93 0.13 12.47
C ILE A 190 0.11 -0.96 12.21
N GLU A 191 0.01 -1.55 11.03
CA GLU A 191 0.98 -2.51 10.52
C GLU A 191 1.72 -1.95 9.30
N ARG A 192 2.84 -2.59 8.92
CA ARG A 192 3.67 -2.19 7.78
C ARG A 192 2.89 -2.05 6.46
N TRP A 193 1.91 -2.92 6.20
CA TRP A 193 1.10 -2.82 4.97
C TRP A 193 0.32 -1.50 4.90
N TRP A 194 -0.15 -0.98 6.04
CA TRP A 194 -0.94 0.24 6.11
C TRP A 194 -0.07 1.46 5.77
N MET A 195 1.16 1.50 6.29
CA MET A 195 2.16 2.52 5.94
C MET A 195 2.45 2.53 4.42
N ASN A 196 2.59 1.34 3.83
CA ASN A 196 2.78 1.20 2.38
C ASN A 196 1.51 1.56 1.59
N ALA A 197 0.31 1.27 2.11
CA ALA A 197 -0.95 1.64 1.47
C ALA A 197 -1.11 3.16 1.36
N SER A 198 -0.69 3.92 2.38
CA SER A 198 -0.67 5.38 2.33
C SER A 198 0.27 5.92 1.24
N PHE A 199 1.48 5.36 1.14
CA PHE A 199 2.44 5.74 0.08
C PHE A 199 1.91 5.36 -1.31
N LEU A 200 1.31 4.18 -1.46
CA LEU A 200 0.72 3.73 -2.71
C LEU A 200 -0.41 4.65 -3.19
N ALA A 201 -1.33 5.00 -2.28
CA ALA A 201 -2.43 5.90 -2.61
C ALA A 201 -1.90 7.28 -2.99
N ALA A 202 -0.95 7.82 -2.22
CA ALA A 202 -0.33 9.10 -2.50
C ALA A 202 0.42 9.11 -3.85
N ASP A 203 1.14 8.02 -4.19
CA ASP A 203 1.83 7.88 -5.48
C ASP A 203 0.84 8.07 -6.64
N ARG A 204 -0.24 7.30 -6.61
CA ARG A 204 -1.25 7.28 -7.68
C ARG A 204 -2.00 8.60 -7.78
N LEU A 205 -2.31 9.24 -6.66
CA LEU A 205 -2.97 10.54 -6.62
C LEU A 205 -2.07 11.66 -7.16
N CYS A 206 -0.75 11.59 -6.90
CA CYS A 206 0.23 12.49 -7.49
C CYS A 206 0.36 12.26 -9.01
N HIS A 207 0.46 11.02 -9.48
CA HIS A 207 0.50 10.71 -10.91
C HIS A 207 -0.74 11.22 -11.66
N LEU A 208 -1.92 11.07 -11.07
CA LEU A 208 -3.19 11.56 -11.64
C LEU A 208 -3.41 13.07 -11.46
N ARG A 209 -2.46 13.78 -10.82
CA ARG A 209 -2.53 15.22 -10.53
C ARG A 209 -3.75 15.64 -9.69
N TYR A 210 -4.34 14.72 -8.92
CA TYR A 210 -5.33 15.06 -7.89
C TYR A 210 -4.66 15.80 -6.73
N ALA A 211 -3.49 15.31 -6.30
CA ALA A 211 -2.58 16.09 -5.46
C ALA A 211 -1.77 17.06 -6.34
N ARG A 212 -2.33 18.25 -6.61
CA ARG A 212 -1.77 19.25 -7.54
C ARG A 212 -0.36 19.71 -7.15
N ARG A 213 -0.02 19.66 -5.86
CA ARG A 213 1.29 20.00 -5.31
C ARG A 213 1.72 18.89 -4.37
N LEU A 214 3.03 18.66 -4.27
CA LEU A 214 3.60 17.75 -3.28
C LEU A 214 3.63 18.43 -1.91
N THR A 215 2.46 18.57 -1.29
CA THR A 215 2.29 19.14 0.05
C THR A 215 1.36 18.25 0.88
N ILE A 216 1.52 18.27 2.20
CA ILE A 216 0.73 17.45 3.13
C ILE A 216 -0.77 17.72 2.94
N SER A 217 -1.19 18.99 2.85
CA SER A 217 -2.59 19.38 2.67
C SER A 217 -3.17 18.82 1.37
N SER A 218 -2.47 19.04 0.25
CA SER A 218 -2.96 18.62 -1.07
C SER A 218 -3.09 17.10 -1.19
N ILE A 219 -2.18 16.35 -0.55
CA ILE A 219 -2.25 14.89 -0.55
C ILE A 219 -3.38 14.42 0.38
N ARG A 220 -3.53 15.03 1.56
CA ARG A 220 -4.59 14.67 2.51
C ARG A 220 -5.98 14.89 1.92
N GLU A 221 -6.21 16.06 1.31
CA GLU A 221 -7.46 16.36 0.60
C GLU A 221 -7.77 15.31 -0.47
N ALA A 222 -6.76 14.92 -1.25
CA ALA A 222 -6.94 13.88 -2.27
C ALA A 222 -7.19 12.48 -1.66
N LEU A 223 -6.55 12.14 -0.54
CA LEU A 223 -6.83 10.88 0.16
C LEU A 223 -8.25 10.83 0.70
N ASP A 224 -8.75 11.95 1.23
CA ASP A 224 -10.12 12.08 1.72
C ASP A 224 -11.14 12.00 0.57
N GLU A 225 -10.89 12.66 -0.57
CA GLU A 225 -11.75 12.59 -1.77
C GLU A 225 -11.86 11.16 -2.33
N PHE A 226 -10.81 10.34 -2.15
CA PHE A 226 -10.74 8.97 -2.66
C PHE A 226 -10.98 7.90 -1.59
N ASP A 227 -11.66 8.25 -0.50
CA ASP A 227 -12.14 7.30 0.51
C ASP A 227 -11.00 6.48 1.15
N PHE A 228 -9.79 7.02 1.29
CA PHE A 228 -8.65 6.29 1.85
C PHE A 228 -8.96 5.66 3.21
N THR A 229 -9.52 6.46 4.13
CA THR A 229 -9.83 6.05 5.49
C THR A 229 -10.78 4.84 5.56
N PRO A 230 -11.97 4.87 4.93
CA PRO A 230 -12.85 3.70 4.89
C PRO A 230 -12.33 2.55 4.03
N LEU A 231 -11.29 2.71 3.21
CA LEU A 231 -10.61 1.59 2.53
C LEU A 231 -9.50 0.95 3.38
N ALA A 232 -8.92 1.72 4.30
CA ALA A 232 -7.75 1.33 5.10
C ALA A 232 -8.10 0.92 6.56
N GLY A 233 -9.27 0.30 6.75
CA GLY A 233 -9.71 -0.19 8.06
C GLY A 233 -10.33 0.87 8.98
N GLY A 234 -10.82 1.99 8.44
CA GLY A 234 -11.50 3.04 9.21
C GLY A 234 -10.57 4.00 9.96
N LYS A 235 -11.18 4.92 10.72
CA LYS A 235 -10.47 5.97 11.46
C LYS A 235 -10.31 5.60 12.93
N ASN A 236 -9.10 5.76 13.45
CA ASN A 236 -8.85 5.84 14.89
C ASN A 236 -7.77 6.91 15.17
N VAL A 237 -7.49 7.17 16.45
CA VAL A 237 -6.54 8.21 16.87
C VAL A 237 -5.12 7.88 16.38
N GLU A 238 -4.69 6.62 16.50
CA GLU A 238 -3.37 6.15 16.07
C GLU A 238 -3.17 6.35 14.56
N LYS A 239 -4.10 5.87 13.73
CA LYS A 239 -4.11 6.03 12.26
C LYS A 239 -4.13 7.50 11.86
N SER A 240 -4.86 8.35 12.58
CA SER A 240 -4.89 9.79 12.30
C SER A 240 -3.54 10.45 12.57
N TYR A 241 -2.89 10.09 13.69
CA TYR A 241 -1.55 10.58 14.03
C TYR A 241 -0.49 10.08 13.03
N ALA A 242 -0.49 8.78 12.76
CA ALA A 242 0.45 8.14 11.84
C ALA A 242 0.32 8.65 10.41
N LEU A 243 -0.91 8.90 9.93
CA LEU A 243 -1.10 9.47 8.60
C LEU A 243 -0.41 10.84 8.48
N GLY A 244 -0.48 11.68 9.52
CA GLY A 244 0.25 12.94 9.55
C GLY A 244 1.75 12.77 9.36
N ARG A 245 2.36 11.91 10.19
CA ARG A 245 3.80 11.60 10.17
C ARG A 245 4.24 10.96 8.85
N LEU A 246 3.41 10.07 8.29
CA LEU A 246 3.67 9.44 7.00
C LEU A 246 3.64 10.44 5.84
N LEU A 247 2.72 11.41 5.84
CA LEU A 247 2.64 12.40 4.79
C LEU A 247 3.83 13.37 4.86
N GLU A 248 4.28 13.73 6.07
CA GLU A 248 5.54 14.47 6.27
C GLU A 248 6.72 13.70 5.67
N MET A 249 6.84 12.40 5.99
CA MET A 249 7.86 11.53 5.42
C MET A 249 7.78 11.47 3.90
N TYR A 250 6.58 11.22 3.34
CA TYR A 250 6.34 11.07 1.91
C TYR A 250 6.73 12.31 1.10
N VAL A 251 6.30 13.51 1.53
CA VAL A 251 6.65 14.77 0.87
C VAL A 251 8.17 14.95 0.82
N SER A 252 8.84 14.55 1.89
CA SER A 252 10.25 14.84 2.11
C SER A 252 11.19 13.93 1.36
N VAL A 253 10.79 12.68 1.16
CA VAL A 253 11.48 11.78 0.24
C VAL A 253 11.24 12.16 -1.24
N GLY A 254 10.42 13.19 -1.51
CA GLY A 254 10.11 13.67 -2.86
C GLY A 254 8.90 12.99 -3.50
N GLY A 255 8.04 12.32 -2.72
CA GLY A 255 6.87 11.61 -3.21
C GLY A 255 7.25 10.52 -4.21
N PRO A 256 6.63 10.45 -5.41
CA PRO A 256 6.96 9.43 -6.41
C PRO A 256 8.40 9.51 -6.91
N ALA A 257 9.00 10.71 -6.91
CA ALA A 257 10.38 10.92 -7.39
C ALA A 257 11.44 10.24 -6.51
N ARG A 258 11.06 9.69 -5.33
CA ARG A 258 11.96 8.94 -4.45
C ARG A 258 12.66 7.78 -5.15
N PHE A 259 11.99 7.12 -6.09
CA PHE A 259 12.56 5.98 -6.82
C PHE A 259 13.67 6.44 -7.78
N THR A 260 13.44 7.50 -8.55
CA THR A 260 14.47 8.10 -9.41
C THR A 260 15.66 8.60 -8.59
N ARG A 261 15.42 9.25 -7.45
CA ARG A 261 16.49 9.70 -6.54
C ARG A 261 17.30 8.54 -5.99
N SER A 262 16.68 7.39 -5.74
CA SER A 262 17.38 6.18 -5.31
C SER A 262 18.34 5.65 -6.37
N ILE A 263 17.90 5.59 -7.64
CA ILE A 263 18.75 5.21 -8.78
C ILE A 263 19.93 6.19 -8.89
N GLU A 264 19.67 7.49 -8.78
CA GLU A 264 20.73 8.52 -8.79
C GLU A 264 21.71 8.31 -7.63
N ALA A 265 21.23 8.07 -6.41
CA ALA A 265 22.07 7.87 -5.24
C ALA A 265 22.98 6.64 -5.39
N ILE A 266 22.48 5.55 -5.96
CA ILE A 266 23.26 4.33 -6.24
C ILE A 266 24.29 4.62 -7.33
N SER A 267 23.87 5.19 -8.46
CA SER A 267 24.75 5.43 -9.62
C SER A 267 25.86 6.46 -9.36
N THR A 268 25.61 7.43 -8.48
CA THR A 268 26.59 8.45 -8.09
C THR A 268 27.46 8.04 -6.89
N GLY A 269 27.27 6.84 -6.33
CA GLY A 269 28.02 6.36 -5.18
C GLY A 269 27.69 7.08 -3.86
N LYS A 270 26.56 7.82 -3.79
CA LYS A 270 26.06 8.39 -2.52
C LYS A 270 25.55 7.33 -1.55
N THR A 271 25.25 6.13 -2.05
CA THR A 271 25.03 4.92 -1.26
C THR A 271 25.75 3.74 -1.91
N ASN A 272 26.42 2.93 -1.09
CA ASN A 272 27.09 1.72 -1.55
C ASN A 272 26.23 0.46 -1.37
N ASP A 273 25.19 0.53 -0.51
CA ASP A 273 24.19 -0.52 -0.39
C ASP A 273 22.98 -0.16 -1.26
N PRO A 274 22.66 -0.96 -2.30
CA PRO A 274 21.49 -0.73 -3.16
C PRO A 274 20.19 -1.29 -2.56
N ARG A 275 20.25 -1.95 -1.40
CA ARG A 275 19.07 -2.56 -0.76
C ARG A 275 18.21 -1.49 -0.07
N PRO A 276 16.88 -1.70 0.04
CA PRO A 276 16.00 -0.85 0.83
C PRO A 276 16.40 -0.78 2.29
N TYR A 277 16.13 0.35 2.93
CA TYR A 277 16.30 0.56 4.37
C TYR A 277 14.94 0.78 5.06
N GLY A 278 14.91 0.70 6.39
CA GLY A 278 13.75 0.97 7.22
C GLY A 278 13.83 2.32 7.93
N LEU A 279 12.66 2.93 8.15
CA LEU A 279 12.53 4.09 9.01
C LEU A 279 11.44 3.84 10.05
N VAL A 280 11.80 3.95 11.32
CA VAL A 280 10.90 3.74 12.47
C VAL A 280 10.63 5.06 13.14
N ASP A 281 9.35 5.43 13.29
CA ASP A 281 8.96 6.51 14.21
C ASP A 281 8.99 5.92 15.63
N LYS A 282 9.81 6.48 16.53
CA LYS A 282 9.95 6.01 17.92
C LYS A 282 8.64 6.11 18.71
N LYS A 283 7.68 6.93 18.26
CA LYS A 283 6.34 7.03 18.85
C LYS A 283 5.36 6.01 18.25
N LEU A 284 5.70 5.41 17.10
CA LEU A 284 4.94 4.35 16.43
C LEU A 284 5.86 3.21 15.99
N PRO A 285 6.54 2.53 16.93
CA PRO A 285 7.60 1.58 16.59
C PRO A 285 7.10 0.33 15.87
N ARG A 286 5.80 0.02 15.96
CA ARG A 286 5.17 -1.20 15.42
C ARG A 286 5.19 -1.32 13.89
N ALA A 287 5.40 -0.23 13.16
CA ALA A 287 5.24 -0.20 11.72
C ALA A 287 6.40 0.53 11.02
N PRO A 288 7.61 -0.08 10.94
CA PRO A 288 8.70 0.47 10.15
C PRO A 288 8.27 0.69 8.69
N LYS A 289 8.54 1.87 8.15
CA LYS A 289 8.36 2.15 6.72
C LYS A 289 9.64 1.81 5.98
N SER A 290 9.57 0.90 5.01
CA SER A 290 10.68 0.68 4.10
C SER A 290 10.77 1.78 3.04
N LEU A 291 11.97 2.22 2.71
CA LEU A 291 12.26 3.24 1.70
C LEU A 291 13.36 2.77 0.73
N PRO A 292 13.37 3.26 -0.52
CA PRO A 292 14.43 2.96 -1.49
C PRO A 292 15.81 3.46 -1.04
N ALA A 293 16.87 2.78 -1.44
CA ALA A 293 18.25 3.08 -1.03
C ALA A 293 18.65 4.55 -1.27
N GLY A 294 19.42 5.14 -0.35
CA GLY A 294 20.04 6.46 -0.51
C GLY A 294 19.09 7.66 -0.44
N VAL A 295 17.77 7.46 -0.37
CA VAL A 295 16.78 8.55 -0.30
C VAL A 295 16.86 9.33 1.01
N VAL A 296 17.35 8.71 2.09
CA VAL A 296 17.57 9.36 3.39
C VAL A 296 18.52 10.56 3.29
N ASN A 297 19.47 10.53 2.36
CA ASN A 297 20.40 11.63 2.10
C ASN A 297 19.70 12.90 1.59
N THR A 298 18.42 12.81 1.23
CA THR A 298 17.59 13.93 0.79
C THR A 298 16.66 14.45 1.89
N MET A 299 16.65 13.81 3.07
CA MET A 299 15.80 14.19 4.19
C MET A 299 16.53 15.18 5.10
N GLU A 300 16.38 16.47 4.85
CA GLU A 300 17.05 17.54 5.65
C GLU A 300 16.57 17.64 7.11
N TRP A 301 15.42 17.05 7.45
CA TRP A 301 14.72 17.31 8.70
C TRP A 301 14.43 16.06 9.52
N LEU A 302 15.03 14.90 9.21
CA LEU A 302 14.78 13.65 9.94
C LEU A 302 14.92 13.90 11.44
N ASP A 303 13.79 14.16 12.10
CA ASP A 303 13.82 14.69 13.44
C ASP A 303 14.27 13.55 14.37
N ALA A 304 14.72 13.89 15.58
CA ALA A 304 15.25 12.89 16.51
C ALA A 304 14.23 11.80 16.90
N SER A 305 12.96 11.91 16.50
CA SER A 305 11.94 10.89 16.72
C SER A 305 12.03 9.71 15.75
N TYR A 306 12.82 9.77 14.68
CA TYR A 306 13.02 8.62 13.81
C TYR A 306 14.31 7.85 14.12
N GLU A 307 14.29 6.56 13.83
CA GLU A 307 15.46 5.66 13.84
C GLU A 307 15.58 5.00 12.46
N LEU A 308 16.79 5.03 11.92
CA LEU A 308 17.12 4.37 10.65
C LEU A 308 17.43 2.90 10.97
N LEU A 309 16.86 2.00 10.18
CA LEU A 309 17.21 0.59 10.17
C LEU A 309 17.88 0.28 8.84
N ASP A 310 19.00 -0.43 8.84
CA ASP A 310 19.51 -1.02 7.61
C ASP A 310 18.59 -2.12 7.08
N HIS A 311 18.97 -2.75 5.96
CA HIS A 311 18.15 -3.78 5.33
C HIS A 311 17.91 -5.00 6.23
N ASP A 312 18.96 -5.44 6.92
CA ASP A 312 18.97 -6.66 7.71
C ASP A 312 18.26 -6.42 9.05
N GLU A 313 18.45 -5.25 9.66
CA GLU A 313 17.69 -4.74 10.81
C GLU A 313 16.20 -4.60 10.49
N LEU A 314 15.85 -4.04 9.32
CA LEU A 314 14.45 -3.95 8.87
C LEU A 314 13.82 -5.35 8.70
N ARG A 315 14.59 -6.33 8.20
CA ARG A 315 14.10 -7.71 8.02
C ARG A 315 13.91 -8.43 9.35
N ALA A 316 14.82 -8.21 10.30
CA ALA A 316 14.79 -8.82 11.63
C ALA A 316 14.03 -7.98 12.67
N PHE A 317 13.35 -6.91 12.25
CA PHE A 317 12.77 -5.95 13.16
C PHE A 317 11.73 -6.59 14.08
N ASP A 318 11.99 -6.52 15.38
CA ASP A 318 11.12 -6.96 16.45
C ASP A 318 10.75 -5.74 17.31
N VAL A 319 9.45 -5.44 17.38
CA VAL A 319 8.97 -4.26 18.09
C VAL A 319 9.20 -4.34 19.59
N ASP A 320 9.07 -5.52 20.19
CA ASP A 320 9.20 -5.70 21.64
C ASP A 320 10.67 -5.54 22.05
N LEU A 321 11.58 -6.09 21.24
CA LEU A 321 13.02 -5.90 21.42
C LEU A 321 13.41 -4.43 21.22
N PHE A 322 12.95 -3.79 20.15
CA PHE A 322 13.23 -2.38 19.86
C PHE A 322 12.79 -1.47 21.01
N VAL A 323 11.56 -1.65 21.49
CA VAL A 323 10.98 -0.89 22.59
C VAL A 323 11.77 -1.13 23.88
N ARG A 324 12.12 -2.39 24.18
CA ARG A 324 12.93 -2.74 25.36
C ARG A 324 14.30 -2.07 25.34
N GLU A 325 15.01 -2.13 24.22
CA GLU A 325 16.33 -1.53 24.07
C GLU A 325 16.28 0.00 24.14
N ALA A 326 15.27 0.62 23.53
CA ALA A 326 15.03 2.05 23.65
C ALA A 326 14.79 2.47 25.12
N SER A 327 13.98 1.71 25.87
CA SER A 327 13.75 1.95 27.30
C SER A 327 15.03 1.81 28.13
N VAL A 328 15.85 0.80 27.87
CA VAL A 328 17.14 0.61 28.57
C VAL A 328 18.08 1.78 28.28
N ARG A 329 18.22 2.19 27.01
CA ARG A 329 19.02 3.37 26.62
C ARG A 329 18.53 4.64 27.30
N ALA A 330 17.22 4.87 27.34
CA ALA A 330 16.64 6.03 28.01
C ALA A 330 16.91 6.05 29.52
N LEU A 331 16.76 4.90 30.20
CA LEU A 331 17.03 4.76 31.64
C LEU A 331 18.52 4.99 31.96
N SER A 332 19.44 4.48 31.14
CA SER A 332 20.87 4.73 31.30
C SER A 332 21.19 6.22 31.17
N ASN A 333 20.65 6.90 30.15
CA ASN A 333 20.84 8.34 29.96
C ASN A 333 20.30 9.17 31.14
N ILE A 334 19.15 8.79 31.71
CA ILE A 334 18.57 9.46 32.90
C ILE A 334 19.49 9.29 34.11
N ARG A 335 20.02 8.08 34.31
CA ARG A 335 20.95 7.76 35.40
C ARG A 335 22.27 8.52 35.28
N GLU A 336 22.84 8.59 34.08
CA GLU A 336 24.08 9.34 33.79
C GLU A 336 23.93 10.84 34.02
N ARG A 337 22.73 11.39 33.75
CA ARG A 337 22.40 12.80 34.02
C ARG A 337 22.10 13.10 35.49
N GLY A 338 22.19 12.11 36.38
CA GLY A 338 21.89 12.26 37.80
C GLY A 338 20.42 12.59 38.10
N ILE A 339 19.53 12.40 37.11
CA ILE A 339 18.09 12.66 37.26
C ILE A 339 17.51 11.47 38.02
N LYS A 340 17.02 11.70 39.24
CA LYS A 340 16.32 10.67 40.02
C LYS A 340 14.90 10.51 39.46
N PRO A 341 14.56 9.38 38.83
CA PRO A 341 13.20 9.14 38.37
C PRO A 341 12.26 9.06 39.58
N THR A 342 11.09 9.68 39.50
CA THR A 342 10.02 9.56 40.50
C THR A 342 9.27 8.22 40.41
N MET A 343 9.50 7.45 39.33
CA MET A 343 8.89 6.14 39.08
C MET A 343 9.98 5.07 38.95
N SER A 344 9.74 3.88 39.50
CA SER A 344 10.70 2.78 39.40
C SER A 344 10.70 2.13 38.00
N SER A 345 11.77 1.42 37.65
CA SER A 345 11.86 0.68 36.38
C SER A 345 10.75 -0.37 36.23
N SER A 346 10.26 -0.94 37.34
CA SER A 346 9.11 -1.85 37.36
C SER A 346 7.80 -1.15 37.03
N ASP A 347 7.61 0.09 37.48
CA ASP A 347 6.39 0.86 37.21
C ASP A 347 6.32 1.29 35.73
N LEU A 348 7.45 1.69 35.16
CA LEU A 348 7.58 2.00 33.73
C LEU A 348 7.30 0.77 32.85
N MET A 349 7.84 -0.40 33.20
CA MET A 349 7.60 -1.64 32.47
C MET A 349 6.15 -2.13 32.60
N SER A 350 5.48 -1.83 33.72
CA SER A 350 4.05 -2.12 33.91
C SER A 350 3.17 -1.24 33.00
N LEU A 351 3.49 0.04 32.87
CA LEU A 351 2.79 0.99 31.99
C LEU A 351 2.97 0.67 30.50
N MET A 352 4.11 0.10 30.10
CA MET A 352 4.43 -0.21 28.71
C MET A 352 3.90 -1.57 28.22
N ARG A 353 3.42 -2.43 29.12
CA ARG A 353 2.79 -3.73 28.79
C ARG A 353 1.27 -3.64 28.56
N GLY A 354 0.71 -2.43 28.62
CA GLY A 354 -0.72 -2.14 28.39
C GLY A 354 -1.12 -2.25 26.93
#